data_AF-A0A6N7AUI9-F1
#
_entry.id   AF-A0A6N7AUI9-F1
#
_cell.length_a   1.000
_cell.length_b   1.000
_cell.length_c   1.000
_cell.angle_alpha   90.00
_cell.angle_beta   90.00
_cell.angle_gamma   90.00
#
_symmetry.space_group_name_H-M   'P 1'
#
loop_
_entity.id
_entity.type
_entity.pdbx_description
1 polymer ?
#
loop_
_entity_poly.entity_id
_entity_poly.type
_entity_poly.pdbx_seq_one_letter_code
_entity_poly.pdbx_strand_id
1 'polypeptide(L)'
;MTILNPAVRNSRKGSRCSVRPAHLKSAAELGAHKPHGTRMRYMAGCKCMLCRAANSSYETGRAALRRQGLVNGIISAKRAQAHLVKLSKMGIGRRAVHAASGVNKSIIRLIRKGTRTHIRKNTERRILAVTISAARPHTVISAARVWALIKKLLKSGFSKRALAMRLGYKNSLQLNENRVIAKNAVKVFRFYKLIMQGGE
;
A
#
# COMPACT_ATOMS: atom_id res chain seq x y z
N MET A 1 3.45 50.14 22.27
CA MET A 1 3.92 48.80 22.71
C MET A 1 3.43 47.77 21.70
N THR A 2 4.28 47.39 20.75
CA THR A 2 3.90 46.50 19.64
C THR A 2 4.97 45.41 19.55
N ILE A 3 4.68 44.22 20.09
CA ILE A 3 5.60 43.08 20.02
C ILE A 3 5.36 42.38 18.69
N LEU A 4 6.22 42.67 17.72
CA LEU A 4 6.36 41.87 16.50
C LEU A 4 7.05 40.54 16.87
N ASN A 5 6.30 39.45 16.75
CA ASN A 5 6.79 38.08 16.92
C ASN A 5 7.73 37.74 15.74
N PRO A 6 9.03 37.43 15.95
CA PRO A 6 9.90 37.03 14.86
C PRO A 6 9.57 35.61 14.42
N ALA A 7 9.31 35.46 13.12
CA ALA A 7 9.11 34.21 12.44
C ALA A 7 10.22 33.20 12.77
N VAL A 8 9.85 32.14 13.51
CA VAL A 8 10.69 30.96 13.74
C VAL A 8 10.94 30.30 12.38
N ARG A 9 12.07 30.65 11.75
CA ARG A 9 12.59 29.93 10.59
C ARG A 9 12.97 28.54 11.07
N ASN A 10 12.14 27.56 10.71
CA ASN A 10 12.35 26.14 11.03
C ASN A 10 13.56 25.60 10.23
N SER A 11 14.76 25.91 10.71
CA SER A 11 16.04 25.44 10.21
C SER A 11 16.33 24.01 10.69
N ARG A 12 15.54 23.03 10.24
CA ARG A 12 15.87 21.60 10.40
C ARG A 12 16.39 21.01 9.10
N LYS A 13 17.49 21.54 8.58
CA LYS A 13 18.35 20.78 7.67
C LYS A 13 19.44 20.13 8.52
N GLY A 14 19.10 19.04 9.18
CA GLY A 14 20.10 18.16 9.79
C GLY A 14 21.10 17.77 8.70
N SER A 15 22.38 18.05 8.93
CA SER A 15 23.46 17.63 8.06
C SER A 15 23.37 16.11 7.90
N ARG A 16 23.14 15.64 6.68
CA ARG A 16 23.27 14.23 6.38
C ARG A 16 24.76 13.92 6.44
N CYS A 17 25.23 13.43 7.58
CA CYS A 17 26.52 12.78 7.66
C CYS A 17 26.43 11.51 6.78
N SER A 18 26.76 11.65 5.51
CA SER A 18 26.78 10.53 4.57
C SER A 18 27.99 9.69 4.93
N VAL A 19 27.79 8.64 5.73
CA VAL A 19 28.79 7.60 5.93
C VAL A 19 29.14 7.04 4.55
N ARG A 20 30.35 7.34 4.06
CA ARG A 20 30.87 6.75 2.83
C ARG A 20 31.13 5.26 3.07
N PRO A 21 31.00 4.39 2.06
CA PRO A 21 31.24 2.95 2.22
C PRO A 21 32.59 2.61 2.86
N ALA A 22 33.63 3.43 2.60
CA ALA A 22 34.97 3.28 3.20
C ALA A 22 35.03 3.49 4.72
N HIS A 23 34.02 4.14 5.32
CA HIS A 23 33.94 4.33 6.78
C HIS A 23 33.16 3.20 7.47
N LEU A 24 32.66 2.23 6.71
CA LEU A 24 32.01 1.05 7.27
C LEU A 24 33.08 0.04 7.67
N LYS A 25 33.03 -0.41 8.92
CA LYS A 25 33.89 -1.50 9.42
C LYS A 25 33.71 -2.74 8.54
N SER A 26 34.82 -3.43 8.28
CA SER A 26 34.80 -4.66 7.48
C SER A 26 34.00 -5.77 8.19
N ALA A 27 33.53 -6.76 7.43
CA ALA A 27 32.86 -7.92 8.02
C ALA A 27 33.78 -8.69 9.00
N ALA A 28 35.09 -8.69 8.73
CA ALA A 28 36.12 -9.25 9.61
C ALA A 28 36.12 -8.56 10.97
N GLU A 29 36.23 -7.23 10.99
CA GLU A 29 36.20 -6.43 12.24
C GLU A 29 34.88 -6.59 12.99
N LEU A 30 33.74 -6.55 12.30
CA LEU A 30 32.42 -6.63 12.94
C LEU A 30 32.15 -7.99 13.58
N GLY A 31 32.72 -9.08 13.05
CA GLY A 31 32.57 -10.43 13.57
C GLY A 31 33.73 -10.92 14.44
N ALA A 32 34.80 -10.14 14.60
CA ALA A 32 36.01 -10.51 15.36
C ALA A 32 35.74 -10.83 16.85
N HIS A 33 34.70 -10.24 17.44
CA HIS A 33 34.32 -10.47 18.84
C HIS A 33 32.93 -11.11 19.00
N LYS A 34 32.35 -11.63 17.91
CA LYS A 34 31.06 -12.32 17.96
C LYS A 34 31.23 -13.79 18.37
N PRO A 35 30.28 -14.36 19.11
CA PRO A 35 30.34 -15.77 19.49
C PRO A 35 30.30 -16.67 18.25
N HIS A 36 30.93 -17.85 18.38
CA HIS A 36 30.81 -18.93 17.39
C HIS A 36 29.36 -19.40 17.27
N GLY A 37 28.98 -19.95 16.12
CA GLY A 37 27.58 -20.30 15.85
C GLY A 37 26.73 -19.14 15.33
N THR A 38 27.34 -18.00 14.97
CA THR A 38 26.63 -16.88 14.35
C THR A 38 27.06 -16.68 12.90
N ARG A 39 26.14 -16.22 12.05
CA ARG A 39 26.46 -15.88 10.65
C ARG A 39 27.51 -14.78 10.55
N MET A 40 27.49 -13.79 11.46
CA MET A 40 28.48 -12.70 11.45
C MET A 40 29.90 -13.23 11.71
N ARG A 41 30.06 -14.20 12.63
CA ARG A 41 31.35 -14.86 12.88
C ARG A 41 31.84 -15.69 11.68
N TYR A 42 30.92 -16.33 10.95
CA TYR A 42 31.23 -16.99 9.68
C TYR A 42 31.71 -16.01 8.60
N MET A 43 31.03 -14.86 8.47
CA MET A 43 31.42 -13.80 7.52
C MET A 43 32.77 -13.16 7.86
N ALA A 44 33.15 -13.14 9.13
CA ALA A 44 34.46 -12.67 9.58
C ALA A 44 35.61 -13.64 9.32
N GLY A 45 35.32 -14.86 8.85
CA GLY A 45 36.35 -15.84 8.44
C GLY A 45 36.31 -17.16 9.20
N CYS A 46 35.61 -17.27 10.33
CA CYS A 46 35.57 -18.52 11.08
C CYS A 46 34.82 -19.63 10.32
N LYS A 47 35.46 -20.80 10.16
CA LYS A 47 34.90 -21.97 9.46
C LYS A 47 34.60 -23.16 10.38
N CYS A 48 34.47 -22.96 11.70
CA CYS A 48 34.08 -24.06 12.59
C CYS A 48 32.66 -24.58 12.26
N MET A 49 32.34 -25.78 12.72
CA MET A 49 31.07 -26.44 12.41
C MET A 49 29.85 -25.62 12.82
N LEU A 50 29.87 -24.99 14.01
CA LEU A 50 28.79 -24.11 14.48
C LEU A 50 28.56 -22.93 13.53
N CYS A 51 29.64 -22.29 13.07
CA CYS A 51 29.56 -21.15 12.14
C CYS A 51 29.10 -21.57 10.74
N ARG A 52 29.54 -22.73 10.24
CA ARG A 52 29.07 -23.30 8.96
C ARG A 52 27.57 -23.64 9.04
N ALA A 53 27.13 -24.27 10.13
CA ALA A 53 25.73 -24.59 10.36
C ALA A 53 24.86 -23.33 10.36
N ALA A 54 25.26 -22.29 11.10
CA ALA A 54 24.54 -21.02 11.15
C ALA A 54 24.41 -20.34 9.77
N ASN A 55 25.48 -20.38 8.96
CA ASN A 55 25.42 -19.86 7.59
C ASN A 55 24.49 -20.70 6.69
N SER A 56 24.55 -22.03 6.81
CA SER A 56 23.69 -22.95 6.06
C SER A 56 22.21 -22.75 6.40
N SER A 57 21.85 -22.63 7.68
CA SER A 57 20.49 -22.34 8.12
C SER A 57 19.98 -21.00 7.55
N TYR A 58 20.83 -19.97 7.56
CA TYR A 58 20.47 -18.67 6.98
C TYR A 58 20.23 -18.74 5.47
N GLU A 59 21.15 -19.34 4.69
CA GLU A 59 21.02 -19.40 3.24
C GLU A 59 19.86 -20.32 2.81
N THR A 60 19.64 -21.43 3.53
CA THR A 60 18.49 -22.32 3.32
C THR A 60 17.17 -21.58 3.59
N GLY A 61 17.08 -20.85 4.71
CA GLY A 61 15.90 -20.03 5.02
C GLY A 61 15.67 -18.94 3.98
N ARG A 62 16.74 -18.29 3.51
CA ARG A 62 16.69 -17.27 2.45
C ARG A 62 16.23 -17.85 1.11
N ALA A 63 16.69 -19.05 0.76
CA ALA A 63 16.26 -19.77 -0.45
C ALA A 63 14.79 -20.20 -0.36
N ALA A 64 14.33 -20.66 0.80
CA ALA A 64 12.92 -20.97 1.03
C ALA A 64 12.02 -19.73 0.85
N LEU A 65 12.41 -18.57 1.41
CA LEU A 65 11.68 -17.31 1.23
C LEU A 65 11.64 -16.85 -0.24
N ARG A 66 12.71 -17.09 -1.01
CA ARG A 66 12.75 -16.82 -2.47
C ARG A 66 11.76 -17.72 -3.21
N ARG A 67 11.79 -19.03 -2.93
CA ARG A 67 10.85 -20.01 -3.52
C ARG A 67 9.39 -19.65 -3.22
N GLN A 68 9.09 -19.22 -2.00
CA GLN A 68 7.75 -18.76 -1.60
C GLN A 68 7.41 -17.34 -2.13
N GLY A 69 8.34 -16.64 -2.78
CA GLY A 69 8.11 -15.29 -3.31
C GLY A 69 7.90 -14.21 -2.24
N LEU A 70 8.20 -14.50 -0.97
CA LEU A 70 8.03 -13.59 0.18
C LEU A 70 9.15 -12.56 0.29
N VAL A 71 10.18 -12.66 -0.55
CA VAL A 71 11.29 -11.72 -0.58
C VAL A 71 10.80 -10.31 -0.89
N ASN A 72 11.17 -9.37 -0.02
CA ASN A 72 10.85 -7.96 -0.14
C ASN A 72 11.84 -7.23 -1.08
N GLY A 73 11.94 -7.72 -2.32
CA GLY A 73 12.84 -7.18 -3.34
C GLY A 73 12.43 -5.79 -3.83
N ILE A 74 13.36 -5.11 -4.51
CA ILE A 74 13.09 -3.85 -5.21
C ILE A 74 12.52 -4.19 -6.59
N ILE A 75 11.35 -3.62 -6.90
CA ILE A 75 10.61 -3.85 -8.14
C ILE A 75 10.19 -2.52 -8.77
N SER A 76 9.77 -2.55 -10.03
CA SER A 76 9.23 -1.39 -10.73
C SER A 76 7.92 -0.90 -10.08
N ALA A 77 7.76 0.42 -9.95
CA ALA A 77 6.60 1.05 -9.34
C ALA A 77 5.41 1.26 -10.31
N LYS A 78 5.55 0.88 -11.60
CA LYS A 78 4.55 1.18 -12.65
C LYS A 78 3.14 0.69 -12.31
N ARG A 79 2.99 -0.54 -11.80
CA ARG A 79 1.67 -1.10 -11.43
C ARG A 79 1.03 -0.33 -10.28
N ALA A 80 1.79 -0.04 -9.23
CA ALA A 80 1.34 0.80 -8.13
C ALA A 80 0.95 2.21 -8.60
N GLN A 81 1.74 2.82 -9.47
CA GLN A 81 1.45 4.13 -10.03
C GLN A 81 0.11 4.14 -10.80
N ALA A 82 -0.09 3.19 -11.72
CA ALA A 82 -1.34 3.07 -12.48
C ALA A 82 -2.55 2.90 -11.57
N HIS A 83 -2.41 2.09 -10.51
CA HIS A 83 -3.47 1.91 -9.51
C HIS A 83 -3.77 3.20 -8.74
N LEU A 84 -2.75 3.95 -8.31
CA LEU A 84 -2.93 5.23 -7.63
C LEU A 84 -3.61 6.28 -8.52
N VAL A 85 -3.28 6.31 -9.82
CA VAL A 85 -3.95 7.19 -10.79
C VAL A 85 -5.42 6.79 -10.94
N LYS A 86 -5.70 5.49 -11.04
CA LYS A 86 -7.07 4.96 -11.09
C LYS A 86 -7.88 5.36 -9.86
N LEU A 87 -7.34 5.16 -8.66
CA LEU A 87 -7.97 5.58 -7.41
C LEU A 87 -8.22 7.09 -7.37
N SER A 88 -7.26 7.88 -7.86
CA SER A 88 -7.40 9.35 -7.93
C SER A 88 -8.54 9.78 -8.85
N LYS A 89 -8.72 9.13 -10.01
CA LYS A 89 -9.86 9.38 -10.92
C LYS A 89 -11.21 9.06 -10.27
N MET A 90 -11.23 8.13 -9.32
CA MET A 90 -12.41 7.77 -8.55
C MET A 90 -12.66 8.71 -7.37
N GLY A 91 -11.82 9.73 -7.14
CA GLY A 91 -11.93 10.66 -6.02
C GLY A 91 -11.23 10.19 -4.74
N ILE A 92 -10.49 9.08 -4.79
CA ILE A 92 -9.78 8.54 -3.63
C ILE A 92 -8.41 9.20 -3.54
N GLY A 93 -8.29 10.17 -2.64
CA GLY A 93 -7.07 10.93 -2.45
C GLY A 93 -5.97 10.21 -1.66
N ARG A 94 -4.74 10.75 -1.73
CA ARG A 94 -3.55 10.25 -1.02
C ARG A 94 -3.72 10.03 0.48
N ARG A 95 -4.61 10.81 1.14
CA ARG A 95 -4.89 10.68 2.58
C ARG A 95 -5.63 9.38 2.90
N ALA A 96 -6.60 9.00 2.07
CA ALA A 96 -7.33 7.73 2.20
C ALA A 96 -6.41 6.54 1.92
N VAL A 97 -5.62 6.62 0.85
CA VAL A 97 -4.62 5.59 0.52
C VAL A 97 -3.61 5.41 1.66
N HIS A 98 -3.13 6.50 2.26
CA HIS A 98 -2.23 6.42 3.41
C HIS A 98 -2.87 5.71 4.60
N ALA A 99 -4.12 6.06 4.96
CA ALA A 99 -4.81 5.46 6.08
C ALA A 99 -5.00 3.93 5.89
N ALA A 100 -5.36 3.49 4.67
CA ALA A 100 -5.58 2.08 4.39
C ALA A 100 -4.29 1.28 4.15
N SER A 101 -3.32 1.84 3.43
CA SER A 101 -2.08 1.13 3.10
C SER A 101 -1.01 1.25 4.17
N GLY A 102 -1.05 2.24 5.06
CA GLY A 102 0.03 2.61 5.99
C GLY A 102 1.31 3.11 5.31
N VAL A 103 1.31 3.34 3.99
CA VAL A 103 2.45 3.91 3.27
C VAL A 103 2.46 5.43 3.45
N ASN A 104 3.64 6.02 3.65
CA ASN A 104 3.77 7.46 3.88
C ASN A 104 3.22 8.29 2.69
N LYS A 105 2.47 9.36 3.00
CA LYS A 105 1.85 10.28 2.02
C LYS A 105 2.85 10.86 1.02
N SER A 106 4.09 11.14 1.45
CA SER A 106 5.16 11.66 0.60
C SER A 106 5.61 10.63 -0.43
N ILE A 107 5.73 9.36 -0.03
CA ILE A 107 6.07 8.26 -0.93
C ILE A 107 4.94 8.01 -1.93
N ILE A 108 3.69 7.98 -1.47
CA ILE A 108 2.51 7.84 -2.36
C ILE A 108 2.50 8.95 -3.43
N ARG A 109 2.79 10.20 -3.02
CA ARG A 109 2.89 11.33 -3.96
C ARG A 109 4.01 11.12 -4.99
N LEU A 110 5.19 10.69 -4.56
CA LEU A 110 6.34 10.48 -5.46
C LEU A 110 6.12 9.32 -6.43
N ILE A 111 5.50 8.23 -5.98
CA ILE A 111 5.11 7.11 -6.84
C ILE A 111 4.08 7.58 -7.87
N ARG A 112 3.03 8.29 -7.43
CA ARG A 112 1.99 8.80 -8.35
C ARG A 112 2.57 9.76 -9.40
N LYS A 113 3.48 10.65 -9.02
CA LYS A 113 4.18 11.57 -9.95
C LYS A 113 5.12 10.83 -10.92
N GLY A 114 5.51 9.59 -10.63
CA GLY A 114 6.48 8.83 -11.41
C GLY A 114 7.94 9.12 -11.05
N THR A 115 8.20 10.01 -10.09
CA THR A 115 9.56 10.33 -9.62
C THR A 115 10.21 9.14 -8.90
N ARG A 116 9.40 8.29 -8.25
CA ARG A 116 9.90 7.05 -7.62
C ARG A 116 9.61 5.87 -8.54
N THR A 117 10.61 5.47 -9.32
CA THR A 117 10.51 4.41 -10.33
C THR A 117 10.59 3.00 -9.74
N HIS A 118 11.24 2.85 -8.58
CA HIS A 118 11.45 1.56 -7.92
C HIS A 118 11.00 1.60 -6.45
N ILE A 119 10.29 0.55 -6.04
CA ILE A 119 9.73 0.39 -4.70
C ILE A 119 9.90 -1.03 -4.21
N ARG A 120 9.74 -1.24 -2.90
CA ARG A 120 9.76 -2.58 -2.31
C ARG A 120 8.49 -3.34 -2.66
N LYS A 121 8.60 -4.66 -2.89
CA LYS A 121 7.47 -5.55 -3.21
C LYS A 121 6.35 -5.47 -2.18
N ASN A 122 6.69 -5.39 -0.89
CA ASN A 122 5.69 -5.23 0.18
C ASN A 122 4.91 -3.91 0.06
N THR A 123 5.59 -2.82 -0.32
CA THR A 123 4.93 -1.51 -0.54
C THR A 123 3.96 -1.57 -1.71
N GLU A 124 4.36 -2.20 -2.82
CA GLU A 124 3.47 -2.40 -3.97
C GLU A 124 2.22 -3.17 -3.56
N ARG A 125 2.39 -4.32 -2.88
CA ARG A 125 1.29 -5.17 -2.43
C ARG A 125 0.28 -4.39 -1.57
N ARG A 126 0.79 -3.60 -0.61
CA ARG A 126 -0.05 -2.76 0.26
C ARG A 126 -0.81 -1.69 -0.50
N ILE A 127 -0.22 -1.10 -1.53
CA ILE A 127 -0.89 -0.10 -2.38
C ILE A 127 -1.97 -0.77 -3.24
N LEU A 128 -1.67 -1.92 -3.84
CA LEU A 128 -2.61 -2.66 -4.69
C LEU A 128 -3.81 -3.20 -3.91
N ALA A 129 -3.62 -3.54 -2.63
CA ALA A 129 -4.71 -3.96 -1.75
C ALA A 129 -5.73 -2.85 -1.43
N VAL A 130 -5.38 -1.57 -1.66
CA VAL A 130 -6.30 -0.46 -1.42
C VAL A 130 -7.41 -0.45 -2.47
N THR A 131 -8.65 -0.59 -2.01
CA THR A 131 -9.84 -0.48 -2.86
C THR A 131 -10.69 0.72 -2.45
N ILE A 132 -11.89 0.83 -3.03
CA ILE A 132 -12.81 1.96 -2.81
C ILE A 132 -13.30 2.02 -1.36
N SER A 133 -13.32 0.88 -0.65
CA SER A 133 -13.68 0.82 0.76
C SER A 133 -12.72 1.60 1.67
N ALA A 134 -11.52 1.94 1.18
CA ALA A 134 -10.57 2.79 1.91
C ALA A 134 -10.98 4.27 1.94
N ALA A 135 -11.96 4.69 1.13
CA ALA A 135 -12.49 6.05 1.18
C ALA A 135 -13.22 6.28 2.51
N ARG A 136 -13.18 7.52 3.02
CA ARG A 136 -14.00 7.86 4.20
C ARG A 136 -15.48 7.71 3.83
N PRO A 137 -16.35 7.24 4.73
CA PRO A 137 -17.74 6.89 4.41
C PRO A 137 -18.51 8.01 3.67
N HIS A 138 -18.34 9.26 4.10
CA HIS A 138 -19.04 10.44 3.54
C HIS A 138 -18.29 11.14 2.41
N THR A 139 -17.19 10.56 1.89
CA THR A 139 -16.49 11.14 0.74
C THR A 139 -17.31 10.96 -0.53
N VAL A 140 -17.42 12.01 -1.33
CA VAL A 140 -18.05 11.96 -2.65
C VAL A 140 -17.08 11.39 -3.66
N ILE A 141 -17.51 10.36 -4.39
CA ILE A 141 -16.74 9.69 -5.44
C ILE A 141 -17.49 9.74 -6.78
N SER A 142 -16.76 9.50 -7.87
CA SER A 142 -17.37 9.38 -9.20
C SER A 142 -18.34 8.19 -9.24
N ALA A 143 -19.55 8.44 -9.72
CA ALA A 143 -20.61 7.43 -9.77
C ALA A 143 -20.57 6.55 -11.04
N ALA A 144 -19.72 6.87 -12.02
CA ALA A 144 -19.68 6.19 -13.31
C ALA A 144 -19.60 4.66 -13.20
N ARG A 145 -18.69 4.15 -12.36
CA ARG A 145 -18.54 2.70 -12.14
C ARG A 145 -19.74 2.10 -11.39
N VAL A 146 -20.31 2.83 -10.44
CA VAL A 146 -21.48 2.40 -9.66
C VAL A 146 -22.68 2.23 -10.58
N TRP A 147 -22.93 3.21 -11.45
CA TRP A 147 -24.01 3.15 -12.44
C TRP A 147 -23.80 2.08 -13.51
N ALA A 148 -22.56 1.83 -13.93
CA ALA A 148 -22.28 0.70 -14.81
C ALA A 148 -22.69 -0.64 -14.20
N LEU A 149 -22.50 -0.83 -12.87
CA LEU A 149 -22.96 -2.03 -12.18
C LEU A 149 -24.49 -2.05 -12.01
N ILE A 150 -25.10 -0.92 -11.65
CA ILE A 150 -26.56 -0.81 -11.57
C ILE A 150 -27.20 -1.18 -12.91
N LYS A 151 -26.70 -0.64 -14.03
CA LYS A 151 -27.19 -0.96 -15.38
C LYS A 151 -27.06 -2.45 -15.70
N LYS A 152 -25.98 -3.11 -15.27
CA LYS A 152 -25.85 -4.57 -15.40
C LYS A 152 -26.89 -5.33 -14.57
N LEU A 153 -27.12 -4.91 -13.33
CA LEU A 153 -28.15 -5.52 -12.47
C LEU A 153 -29.55 -5.35 -13.06
N LEU A 154 -29.86 -4.17 -13.61
CA LEU A 154 -31.12 -3.93 -14.31
C LEU A 154 -31.25 -4.86 -15.54
N LYS A 155 -30.16 -5.04 -16.31
CA LYS A 155 -30.15 -5.95 -17.47
C LYS A 155 -30.35 -7.42 -17.08
N SER A 156 -29.90 -7.83 -15.89
CA SER A 156 -30.13 -9.19 -15.37
C SER A 156 -31.54 -9.42 -14.81
N GLY A 157 -32.47 -8.46 -14.95
CA GLY A 157 -33.87 -8.62 -14.56
C GLY A 157 -34.26 -8.04 -13.21
N PHE A 158 -33.34 -7.36 -12.50
CA PHE A 158 -33.71 -6.65 -11.27
C PHE A 158 -34.47 -5.36 -11.59
N SER A 159 -35.62 -5.14 -10.93
CA SER A 159 -36.30 -3.84 -11.00
C SER A 159 -35.59 -2.78 -10.14
N LYS A 160 -35.73 -1.50 -10.50
CA LYS A 160 -35.17 -0.37 -9.72
C LYS A 160 -35.65 -0.38 -8.27
N ARG A 161 -36.93 -0.72 -8.03
CA ARG A 161 -37.53 -0.82 -6.69
C ARG A 161 -36.94 -1.98 -5.89
N ALA A 162 -36.81 -3.16 -6.49
CA ALA A 162 -36.21 -4.32 -5.82
C ALA A 162 -34.74 -4.05 -5.44
N LEU A 163 -33.99 -3.37 -6.31
CA LEU A 163 -32.62 -2.97 -6.02
C LEU A 163 -32.54 -1.94 -4.88
N ALA A 164 -33.43 -0.95 -4.86
CA ALA A 164 -33.50 0.04 -3.79
C ALA A 164 -33.75 -0.61 -2.42
N MET A 165 -34.74 -1.49 -2.33
CA MET A 165 -35.06 -2.24 -1.10
C MET A 165 -33.87 -3.07 -0.60
N ARG A 166 -33.22 -3.83 -1.50
CA ARG A 166 -32.07 -4.68 -1.14
C ARG A 166 -30.83 -3.90 -0.70
N LEU A 167 -30.67 -2.65 -1.16
CA LEU A 167 -29.59 -1.76 -0.72
C LEU A 167 -29.93 -0.99 0.58
N GLY A 168 -31.17 -1.14 1.08
CA GLY A 168 -31.68 -0.51 2.29
C GLY A 168 -32.24 0.89 2.10
N TYR A 169 -32.73 1.21 0.90
CA TYR A 169 -33.52 2.43 0.65
C TYR A 169 -35.03 2.12 0.79
N LYS A 170 -35.82 3.15 1.13
CA LYS A 170 -37.27 2.98 1.38
C LYS A 170 -38.06 2.68 0.10
N ASN A 171 -37.95 3.53 -0.92
CA ASN A 171 -38.85 3.47 -2.09
C ASN A 171 -38.11 3.50 -3.44
N SER A 172 -37.08 4.34 -3.56
CA SER A 172 -36.35 4.57 -4.81
C SER A 172 -34.84 4.66 -4.60
N LEU A 173 -34.08 4.41 -5.66
CA LEU A 173 -32.62 4.48 -5.63
C LEU A 173 -32.18 5.95 -5.63
N GLN A 174 -32.01 6.53 -4.44
CA GLN A 174 -31.57 7.91 -4.23
C GLN A 174 -30.06 8.07 -4.46
N LEU A 175 -29.60 7.75 -5.68
CA LEU A 175 -28.21 7.92 -6.11
C LEU A 175 -28.18 8.90 -7.28
N ASN A 176 -27.24 9.84 -7.25
CA ASN A 176 -27.02 10.75 -8.37
C ASN A 176 -26.13 10.06 -9.44
N GLU A 177 -26.34 10.41 -10.72
CA GLU A 177 -25.66 9.80 -11.87
C GLU A 177 -24.17 10.11 -11.97
N ASN A 178 -23.75 11.29 -11.46
CA ASN A 178 -22.38 11.77 -11.56
C ASN A 178 -21.58 11.55 -10.28
N ARG A 179 -22.24 11.72 -9.12
CA ARG A 179 -21.58 11.73 -7.81
C ARG A 179 -22.32 10.84 -6.81
N VAL A 180 -21.59 9.97 -6.12
CA VAL A 180 -22.16 9.08 -5.10
C VAL A 180 -21.29 9.11 -3.85
N ILE A 181 -21.92 8.98 -2.69
CA ILE A 181 -21.22 8.84 -1.41
C ILE A 181 -20.53 7.47 -1.36
N ALA A 182 -19.26 7.43 -0.94
CA ALA A 182 -18.46 6.21 -0.90
C ALA A 182 -19.13 5.07 -0.12
N LYS A 183 -19.79 5.36 1.01
CA LYS A 183 -20.60 4.39 1.77
C LYS A 183 -21.64 3.70 0.90
N ASN A 184 -22.36 4.45 0.07
CA ASN A 184 -23.40 3.91 -0.80
C ASN A 184 -22.80 3.12 -1.96
N ALA A 185 -21.68 3.59 -2.52
CA ALA A 185 -20.95 2.86 -3.54
C ALA A 185 -20.48 1.48 -3.04
N VAL A 186 -19.93 1.41 -1.82
CA VAL A 186 -19.50 0.15 -1.19
C VAL A 186 -20.68 -0.82 -1.04
N LYS A 187 -21.87 -0.35 -0.65
CA LYS A 187 -23.08 -1.20 -0.60
C LYS A 187 -23.40 -1.82 -1.97
N VAL A 188 -23.39 -1.01 -3.04
CA VAL A 188 -23.66 -1.49 -4.40
C VAL A 188 -22.60 -2.51 -4.84
N PHE A 189 -21.32 -2.25 -4.58
CA PHE A 189 -20.25 -3.20 -4.91
C PHE A 189 -20.41 -4.53 -4.18
N ARG A 190 -20.70 -4.49 -2.86
CA ARG A 190 -20.92 -5.69 -2.05
C ARG A 190 -22.11 -6.49 -2.57
N PHE A 191 -23.23 -5.82 -2.84
CA PHE A 191 -24.42 -6.46 -3.37
C PHE A 191 -24.17 -7.11 -4.74
N TYR A 192 -23.51 -6.39 -5.65
CA TYR A 192 -23.14 -6.95 -6.96
C TYR A 192 -22.24 -8.18 -6.83
N LYS A 193 -21.23 -8.16 -5.96
CA LYS A 193 -20.34 -9.30 -5.70
C LYS A 193 -21.13 -10.52 -5.21
N LEU A 194 -22.02 -10.30 -4.24
CA LEU A 194 -22.81 -11.38 -3.63
C LEU A 194 -23.73 -12.07 -4.63
N ILE A 195 -24.42 -11.31 -5.47
CA ILE A 195 -25.41 -11.86 -6.41
C ILE A 195 -24.78 -12.40 -7.69
N MET A 196 -23.81 -11.69 -8.27
CA MET A 196 -23.29 -12.03 -9.61
C MET A 196 -22.02 -12.89 -9.57
N GLN A 197 -21.31 -12.95 -8.43
CA GLN A 197 -20.10 -13.74 -8.29
C GLN A 197 -20.24 -14.88 -7.27
N GLY A 198 -21.42 -15.04 -6.65
CA GLY A 198 -21.71 -16.08 -5.67
C GLY A 198 -20.81 -16.06 -4.43
N GLY A 199 -20.18 -14.91 -4.14
CA GLY A 199 -19.12 -14.82 -3.13
C GLY A 199 -19.58 -14.14 -1.84
N GLU A 200 -19.43 -14.87 -0.73
CA GLU A 200 -19.46 -14.36 0.64
C GLU A 200 -18.48 -13.18 0.88
#